data_AF-A0A0V8QGN0-F1
#
_entry.id   AF-A0A0V8QGN0-F1
#
_cell.length_a   1.000
_cell.length_b   1.000
_cell.length_c   1.000
_cell.angle_alpha   90.00
_cell.angle_beta   90.00
_cell.angle_gamma   90.00
#
_symmetry.space_group_name_H-M   'P 1'
#
loop_
_entity.id
_entity.type
_entity.pdbx_description
1 polymer ?
#
loop_
_entity_poly.entity_id
_entity_poly.type
_entity_poly.pdbx_seq_one_letter_code
_entity_poly.pdbx_strand_id
1 'polypeptide(L)'
;MSTGNVERILNKYAEKIRPEHPGLPQKLYPHMLRRTRACGLYQNGVELELVSRILGHTSTQTTRIYASLSIEMLKEAMENNSVDVSETAEWLDDEEALARIFGIR
;
A
#
# COMPACT_ATOMS: atom_id res chain seq x y z
N MET A 1 -9.34 -24.73 -19.63
CA MET A 1 -10.50 -23.84 -19.38
C MET A 1 -10.15 -22.44 -19.83
N SER A 2 -11.04 -21.73 -20.54
CA SER A 2 -10.81 -20.34 -20.94
C SER A 2 -11.04 -19.36 -19.79
N THR A 3 -10.42 -18.18 -19.87
CA THR A 3 -10.63 -17.07 -18.93
C THR A 3 -12.11 -16.71 -18.81
N GLY A 4 -12.83 -16.65 -19.93
CA GLY A 4 -14.26 -16.40 -19.97
C GLY A 4 -15.10 -17.48 -19.27
N ASN A 5 -14.69 -18.75 -19.32
CA ASN A 5 -15.40 -19.80 -18.57
C ASN A 5 -15.17 -19.68 -17.06
N VAL A 6 -13.96 -19.29 -16.63
CA VAL A 6 -13.68 -19.01 -15.21
C VAL A 6 -14.50 -17.81 -14.73
N GLU A 7 -14.55 -16.73 -15.51
CA GLU A 7 -15.36 -15.54 -15.23
C GLU A 7 -16.85 -15.89 -15.10
N ARG A 8 -17.38 -16.71 -16.01
CA ARG A 8 -18.77 -17.18 -15.95
C ARG A 8 -19.06 -17.97 -14.68
N ILE A 9 -18.17 -18.89 -14.31
CA ILE A 9 -18.30 -19.67 -13.07
C ILE A 9 -18.25 -18.74 -11.86
N LEU A 10 -17.34 -17.77 -11.85
CA LEU A 10 -17.20 -16.81 -10.76
C LEU A 10 -18.50 -16.02 -10.55
N ASN A 11 -19.02 -15.40 -11.61
CA ASN A 11 -20.23 -14.59 -11.53
C ASN A 11 -21.45 -15.44 -11.16
N LYS A 12 -21.54 -16.71 -11.63
CA LYS A 12 -22.60 -17.63 -11.21
C LYS A 12 -22.66 -17.81 -9.69
N TYR A 13 -21.53 -17.93 -9.01
CA TYR A 13 -21.50 -18.06 -7.56
C TYR A 13 -21.65 -16.71 -6.86
N ALA A 14 -21.12 -15.63 -7.43
CA ALA A 14 -21.29 -14.27 -6.92
C ALA A 14 -22.76 -13.87 -6.81
N GLU A 15 -23.56 -14.17 -7.84
CA GLU A 15 -25.01 -13.87 -7.83
C GLU A 15 -25.76 -14.63 -6.72
N LYS A 16 -25.30 -15.83 -6.35
CA LYS A 16 -25.94 -16.62 -5.29
C LYS A 16 -25.73 -16.02 -3.90
N ILE A 17 -24.55 -15.45 -3.64
CA ILE A 17 -24.18 -14.91 -2.33
C ILE A 17 -24.46 -13.40 -2.21
N ARG A 18 -24.78 -12.73 -3.32
CA ARG A 18 -25.05 -11.28 -3.36
C ARG A 18 -26.15 -10.81 -2.41
N PRO A 19 -27.25 -11.56 -2.17
CA PRO A 19 -28.26 -11.15 -1.19
C PRO A 19 -27.71 -10.99 0.23
N GLU A 20 -26.72 -11.80 0.61
CA GLU A 20 -26.06 -11.76 1.92
C GLU A 20 -24.90 -10.75 1.96
N HIS A 21 -24.36 -10.38 0.80
CA HIS A 21 -23.19 -9.51 0.65
C HIS A 21 -23.43 -8.38 -0.37
N PRO A 22 -24.19 -7.34 0.01
CA PRO A 22 -24.52 -6.23 -0.90
C PRO A 22 -23.31 -5.40 -1.35
N GLY A 23 -22.18 -5.49 -0.64
CA GLY A 23 -20.92 -4.81 -1.00
C GLY A 23 -20.11 -5.50 -2.11
N LEU A 24 -20.55 -6.66 -2.61
CA LEU A 24 -19.84 -7.35 -3.69
C LEU A 24 -19.94 -6.56 -5.01
N PRO A 25 -18.85 -6.45 -5.79
CA PRO A 25 -18.88 -5.85 -7.11
C PRO A 25 -19.92 -6.52 -8.03
N GLN A 26 -20.55 -5.72 -8.90
CA GLN A 26 -21.57 -6.20 -9.83
C GLN A 26 -21.03 -7.26 -10.79
N LYS A 27 -19.76 -7.15 -11.17
CA LYS A 27 -19.11 -8.11 -12.06
C LYS A 27 -17.73 -8.45 -11.51
N LEU A 28 -17.45 -9.74 -11.40
CA LEU A 28 -16.16 -10.24 -10.96
C LEU A 28 -15.39 -10.85 -12.13
N TYR A 29 -14.08 -10.65 -12.16
CA TYR A 29 -13.18 -11.26 -13.13
C TYR A 29 -11.94 -11.85 -12.42
N PRO A 30 -11.30 -12.88 -12.98
CA PRO A 30 -10.22 -13.62 -12.30
C PRO A 30 -9.07 -12.72 -11.81
N HIS A 31 -8.76 -11.66 -12.55
CA HIS A 31 -7.71 -10.73 -12.14
C HIS A 31 -8.06 -9.98 -10.84
N MET A 32 -9.34 -9.69 -10.53
CA MET A 32 -9.73 -9.07 -9.24
C MET A 32 -9.28 -9.93 -8.05
N LEU A 33 -9.51 -11.24 -8.11
CA LEU A 33 -9.12 -12.15 -7.03
C LEU A 33 -7.61 -12.15 -6.81
N ARG A 34 -6.84 -12.09 -7.91
CA ARG A 34 -5.39 -11.95 -7.84
C ARG A 34 -4.99 -10.65 -7.14
N ARG A 35 -5.65 -9.53 -7.48
CA ARG A 35 -5.40 -8.24 -6.83
C ARG A 35 -5.73 -8.29 -5.35
N THR A 36 -6.92 -8.80 -4.99
CA THR A 36 -7.34 -8.94 -3.58
C THR A 36 -6.36 -9.78 -2.77
N ARG A 37 -5.87 -10.90 -3.33
CA ARG A 37 -4.86 -11.73 -2.65
C ARG A 37 -3.54 -10.99 -2.47
N ALA A 38 -3.09 -10.25 -3.48
CA ALA A 38 -1.84 -9.49 -3.42
C ALA A 38 -1.91 -8.35 -2.39
N CYS A 39 -2.97 -7.55 -2.43
CA CYS A 39 -3.23 -6.49 -1.46
C CYS A 39 -3.30 -7.05 -0.04
N GLY A 40 -4.04 -8.15 0.17
CA GLY A 40 -4.15 -8.77 1.50
C GLY A 40 -2.81 -9.30 2.03
N LEU A 41 -1.95 -9.86 1.18
CA LEU A 41 -0.60 -10.27 1.59
C LEU A 41 0.23 -9.07 2.05
N TYR A 42 0.20 -7.99 1.27
CA TYR A 42 0.94 -6.78 1.59
C TYR A 42 0.42 -6.11 2.87
N GLN A 43 -0.91 -6.02 3.04
CA GLN A 43 -1.56 -5.49 4.24
C GLN A 43 -1.25 -6.31 5.51
N ASN A 44 -0.98 -7.61 5.37
CA ASN A 44 -0.54 -8.48 6.46
C ASN A 44 0.97 -8.39 6.73
N GLY A 45 1.67 -7.38 6.20
CA GLY A 45 3.08 -7.13 6.45
C GLY A 45 4.04 -7.94 5.57
N VAL A 46 3.56 -8.64 4.53
CA VAL A 46 4.46 -9.32 3.59
C VAL A 46 5.09 -8.29 2.67
N GLU A 47 6.42 -8.26 2.60
CA GLU A 47 7.15 -7.35 1.73
C GLU A 47 6.74 -7.48 0.26
N LEU A 48 6.73 -6.36 -0.45
CA LEU A 48 6.27 -6.28 -1.83
C LEU A 48 7.09 -7.19 -2.78
N GLU A 49 8.38 -7.40 -2.50
CA GLU A 49 9.24 -8.31 -3.26
C GLU A 49 8.81 -9.77 -3.10
N LEU A 50 8.46 -10.19 -1.88
CA LEU A 50 7.91 -11.50 -1.60
C LEU A 50 6.54 -11.69 -2.25
N VAL A 51 5.67 -10.67 -2.19
CA VAL A 51 4.39 -10.69 -2.91
C VAL A 51 4.62 -10.85 -4.41
N SER A 52 5.58 -10.13 -4.98
CA SER A 52 5.95 -10.22 -6.39
C SER A 52 6.41 -11.63 -6.79
N ARG A 53 7.22 -12.28 -5.93
CA ARG A 53 7.68 -13.66 -6.12
C ARG A 53 6.55 -14.66 -6.03
N ILE A 54 5.66 -14.54 -5.04
CA ILE A 54 4.47 -15.40 -4.87
C ILE A 54 3.56 -15.31 -6.12
N LEU A 55 3.42 -14.12 -6.68
CA LEU A 55 2.63 -13.89 -7.87
C LEU A 55 3.34 -14.34 -9.16
N GLY A 56 4.64 -14.59 -9.13
CA GLY A 56 5.44 -14.94 -10.31
C GLY A 56 5.60 -13.78 -11.29
N HIS A 57 5.64 -12.54 -10.80
CA HIS A 57 5.91 -11.39 -11.66
C HIS A 57 7.40 -11.31 -11.97
N THR A 58 7.73 -11.13 -13.25
CA THR A 58 9.10 -10.88 -13.74
C THR A 58 9.63 -9.51 -13.35
N SER A 59 8.76 -8.54 -13.03
CA SER A 59 9.13 -7.22 -12.57
C SER A 59 8.32 -6.83 -11.33
N THR A 60 8.99 -6.25 -10.32
CA THR A 60 8.33 -5.73 -9.11
C THR A 60 7.48 -4.49 -9.41
N GLN A 61 7.65 -3.85 -10.57
CA GLN A 61 6.86 -2.71 -11.00
C GLN A 61 5.37 -3.03 -11.13
N THR A 62 5.02 -4.24 -11.59
CA THR A 62 3.62 -4.66 -11.71
C THR A 62 3.00 -5.01 -10.36
N THR A 63 3.81 -5.19 -9.32
CA THR A 63 3.36 -5.45 -7.94
C THR A 63 3.14 -4.15 -7.16
N ARG A 64 3.82 -3.05 -7.53
CA ARG A 64 3.63 -1.72 -6.91
C ARG A 64 2.20 -1.22 -6.92
N ILE A 65 1.37 -1.64 -7.86
CA ILE A 65 -0.06 -1.32 -7.89
C ILE A 65 -0.84 -1.87 -6.67
N TYR A 66 -0.24 -2.80 -5.91
CA TYR A 66 -0.80 -3.36 -4.68
C TYR A 66 -0.31 -2.68 -3.41
N ALA A 67 0.68 -1.79 -3.52
CA ALA A 67 1.22 -1.02 -2.41
C ALA A 67 0.31 0.15 -1.99
N SER A 68 -1.00 0.10 -2.30
CA SER A 68 -1.95 1.07 -1.77
C SER A 68 -1.98 0.91 -0.25
N LEU A 69 -1.31 1.84 0.43
CA LEU A 69 -1.24 1.89 1.89
C LEU A 69 -2.65 1.84 2.46
N SER A 70 -2.90 0.91 3.37
CA SER A 70 -4.03 1.08 4.27
C SER A 70 -3.66 2.19 5.26
N ILE A 71 -4.66 2.94 5.73
CA ILE A 71 -4.43 4.04 6.68
C ILE A 71 -3.76 3.51 7.96
N GLU A 72 -4.06 2.26 8.31
CA GLU A 72 -3.49 1.52 9.42
C GLU A 72 -1.98 1.29 9.24
N MET A 73 -1.54 0.85 8.04
CA MET A 73 -0.12 0.68 7.74
C MET A 73 0.64 2.01 7.78
N LEU A 74 0.02 3.10 7.31
CA LEU A 74 0.63 4.43 7.38
C LEU A 74 0.77 4.88 8.84
N LYS A 75 -0.27 4.69 9.65
CA LYS A 75 -0.27 5.01 11.07
C LYS A 75 0.81 4.22 11.81
N GLU A 76 0.88 2.92 11.61
CA GLU A 76 1.90 2.05 12.22
C GLU A 76 3.31 2.48 11.80
N ALA A 77 3.54 2.81 10.52
CA ALA A 77 4.82 3.32 10.06
C ALA A 77 5.19 4.66 10.72
N MET A 78 4.22 5.54 10.97
CA MET A 78 4.44 6.81 11.67
C MET A 78 4.71 6.61 13.17
N GLU A 79 4.01 5.68 13.82
CA GLU A 79 4.20 5.36 15.24
C GLU A 79 5.54 4.65 15.49
N ASN A 80 5.91 3.70 14.63
CA ASN A 80 7.18 2.97 14.72
C ASN A 80 8.39 3.85 14.38
N ASN A 81 8.18 4.90 13.59
CA ASN A 81 9.21 5.85 13.21
C ASN A 81 9.04 7.14 14.02
N SER A 82 8.88 7.00 15.34
CA SER A 82 9.02 8.11 16.27
C SER A 82 10.46 8.60 16.17
N VAL A 83 10.71 9.49 15.21
CA VAL A 83 11.94 10.28 15.18
C VAL A 83 11.95 10.99 16.53
N ASP A 84 12.94 10.68 17.35
CA ASP A 84 13.17 11.44 18.57
C ASP A 84 13.52 12.87 18.12
N VAL A 85 12.53 13.76 18.16
CA VAL A 85 12.71 15.18 17.83
C VAL A 85 13.41 15.90 19.00
N SER A 86 14.29 15.20 19.72
CA SER A 86 15.25 15.79 20.65
C SER A 86 16.44 16.42 19.90
N GLU A 87 16.19 16.98 18.71
CA GLU A 87 17.14 17.92 18.15
C GLU A 87 17.07 19.17 19.03
N THR A 88 18.09 19.33 19.88
CA THR A 88 18.38 20.63 20.49
C THR A 88 18.44 21.63 19.36
N ALA A 89 17.51 22.59 19.38
CA ALA A 89 17.40 23.56 18.33
C ALA A 89 18.72 24.36 18.29
N GLU A 90 19.57 24.12 17.27
CA GLU A 90 20.86 24.79 17.07
C GLU A 90 20.67 26.23 16.57
N TRP A 91 19.55 26.88 16.90
CA TRP A 91 19.42 28.30 16.67
C TRP A 91 20.42 28.99 17.58
N LEU A 92 21.43 29.62 16.99
CA LEU A 92 22.20 30.63 17.70
C LEU A 92 21.23 31.77 18.00
N ASP A 93 20.93 32.02 19.27
CA ASP A 93 20.22 33.24 19.72
C ASP A 93 21.01 34.53 19.40
N ASP A 94 22.19 34.40 18.80
CA ASP A 94 23.05 35.49 18.35
C ASP A 94 22.79 35.79 16.87
N GLU A 95 21.92 36.77 16.65
CA GLU A 95 21.53 37.31 15.33
C GLU A 95 22.74 37.83 14.54
N GLU A 96 23.80 38.32 15.21
CA GLU A 96 25.03 38.76 14.55
C GLU A 96 25.86 37.58 14.01
N ALA A 97 25.91 36.47 14.74
CA ALA A 97 26.58 35.27 14.27
C ALA A 97 25.82 34.63 13.10
N LEU A 98 24.49 34.66 13.14
CA LEU A 98 23.65 34.22 12.02
C LEU A 98 23.89 35.10 10.77
N ALA A 99 23.90 36.42 10.94
CA ALA A 99 24.19 37.38 9.88
C ALA A 99 25.57 37.13 9.23
N ARG A 100 26.60 36.87 10.05
CA ARG A 100 27.95 36.48 9.58
C ARG A 100 27.96 35.19 8.77
N ILE A 101 27.24 34.15 9.22
CA ILE A 101 27.21 32.83 8.56
C ILE A 101 26.47 32.91 7.22
N PHE A 102 25.35 33.63 7.18
CA PHE A 102 24.52 33.76 5.97
C PHE A 102 24.95 34.91 5.04
N GLY A 103 26.02 35.65 5.40
CA GLY A 103 26.56 36.73 4.58
C GLY A 103 25.60 37.92 4.42
N ILE A 104 24.61 38.03 5.32
CA ILE A 104 23.73 39.19 5.43
C ILE A 104 24.48 40.17 6.32
N ARG A 105 24.78 41.35 5.81
CA ARG A 105 25.62 42.33 6.49
C ARG A 105 24.83 43.14 7.50
#